data_AF-A0A0A9H1Z4-F1
#
_entry.id   AF-A0A0A9H1Z4-F1
#
_cell.length_a   1.000
_cell.length_b   1.000
_cell.length_c   1.000
_cell.angle_alpha   90.00
_cell.angle_beta   90.00
_cell.angle_gamma   90.00
#
_symmetry.space_group_name_H-M   'P 1'
#
loop_
_entity.id
_entity.type
_entity.pdbx_description
1 polymer ?
#
loop_
_entity_poly.entity_id
_entity_poly.type
_entity_poly.pdbx_seq_one_letter_code
_entity_poly.pdbx_strand_id
1 'polypeptide(L)'
;MQLNASRIKVLQAQDDLVSKMKDDAMKELLRVSHNHHEYKNLLKELIVQGLLRLKEPAVLLRSRKEDHHHVESVLHSAKHEYASKADVHEPEILLDHNVYLPPAPSHHDAHGQFW
;
A
#
# COMPACT_ATOMS: atom_id res chain seq x y z
N MET A 1 20.07 -38.68 13.29
CA MET A 1 19.88 -37.31 13.82
C MET A 1 20.50 -36.22 12.94
N GLN A 2 21.58 -36.45 12.19
CA GLN A 2 22.21 -35.43 11.32
C GLN A 2 21.37 -35.05 10.08
N LEU A 3 20.62 -35.98 9.49
CA LEU A 3 19.86 -35.73 8.26
C LEU A 3 18.72 -34.70 8.44
N ASN A 4 18.03 -34.75 9.58
CA ASN A 4 17.01 -33.76 9.93
C ASN A 4 17.62 -32.37 10.17
N ALA A 5 18.80 -32.31 10.81
CA ALA A 5 19.50 -31.05 11.02
C ALA A 5 19.96 -30.42 9.70
N SER A 6 20.47 -31.22 8.75
CA SER A 6 20.82 -30.72 7.40
C SER A 6 19.59 -30.23 6.64
N ARG A 7 18.45 -30.93 6.73
CA ARG A 7 17.19 -30.51 6.11
C ARG A 7 16.69 -29.18 6.69
N ILE A 8 16.70 -29.04 8.02
CA ILE A 8 16.29 -27.78 8.68
C ILE A 8 17.18 -26.62 8.24
N LYS A 9 18.50 -26.82 8.15
CA LYS A 9 19.43 -25.78 7.67
C LYS A 9 19.13 -25.32 6.24
N VAL A 10 18.79 -26.24 5.34
CA VAL A 10 18.40 -25.89 3.96
C VAL A 10 17.11 -25.08 3.96
N LEU A 11 16.10 -25.48 4.74
CA LEU A 11 14.84 -24.74 4.85
C LEU A 11 15.05 -23.34 5.44
N GLN A 12 15.89 -23.20 6.47
CA GLN A 12 16.26 -21.91 7.04
C GLN A 12 16.94 -21.01 6.01
N ALA A 13 17.93 -21.53 5.28
CA ALA A 13 18.60 -20.76 4.24
C ALA A 13 17.66 -20.31 3.10
N GLN A 14 16.64 -21.13 2.78
CA GLN A 14 15.61 -20.76 1.80
C GLN A 14 14.69 -19.66 2.34
N ASP A 15 14.25 -19.76 3.60
CA ASP A 15 13.43 -18.75 4.25
C ASP A 15 14.18 -17.41 4.38
N ASP A 16 15.45 -17.46 4.82
CA ASP A 16 16.32 -16.28 4.91
C ASP A 16 16.47 -15.58 3.56
N LEU A 17 16.62 -16.35 2.48
CA LEU A 17 16.73 -15.80 1.13
C LEU A 17 15.45 -15.09 0.69
N VAL A 18 14.29 -15.72 0.88
CA VAL A 18 12.99 -15.13 0.53
C VAL A 18 12.70 -13.90 1.39
N SER A 19 13.01 -13.95 2.68
CA SER A 19 12.85 -12.84 3.61
C SER A 19 13.72 -11.65 3.18
N LYS A 20 14.99 -11.90 2.84
CA LYS A 20 15.89 -10.87 2.32
C LYS A 20 15.37 -10.25 1.01
N MET A 21 14.90 -11.08 0.07
CA MET A 21 14.31 -10.59 -1.18
C MET A 21 13.09 -9.69 -0.93
N LYS A 22 12.22 -10.07 0.01
CA LYS A 22 11.06 -9.27 0.43
C LYS A 22 11.50 -7.93 1.01
N ASP A 23 12.48 -7.94 1.92
CA ASP A 23 12.96 -6.72 2.58
C ASP A 23 13.62 -5.76 1.59
N ASP A 24 14.40 -6.27 0.65
CA ASP A 24 15.01 -5.43 -0.39
C ASP A 24 13.96 -4.84 -1.32
N ALA A 25 12.93 -5.61 -1.72
CA ALA A 25 11.80 -5.08 -2.49
C ALA A 25 11.00 -4.01 -1.71
N MET A 26 10.78 -4.21 -0.40
CA MET A 26 10.11 -3.22 0.45
C MET A 26 10.90 -1.91 0.54
N LYS A 27 12.23 -1.97 0.61
CA LYS A 27 13.09 -0.77 0.58
C LYS A 27 12.98 -0.03 -0.75
N GLU A 28 12.89 -0.74 -1.88
CA GLU A 28 12.68 -0.10 -3.18
C GLU A 28 11.31 0.59 -3.27
N LEU A 29 10.26 0.02 -2.66
CA LEU A 29 8.94 0.67 -2.60
C LEU A 29 8.96 2.01 -1.84
N LEU A 30 9.83 2.16 -0.83
CA LEU A 30 10.01 3.45 -0.14
C LEU A 30 10.53 4.55 -1.06
N ARG A 31 11.19 4.19 -2.17
CA ARG A 31 11.73 5.16 -3.13
C ARG A 31 10.66 5.69 -4.07
N VAL A 32 9.56 4.95 -4.28
CA VAL A 32 8.48 5.34 -5.21
C VAL A 32 7.82 6.66 -4.80
N SER A 33 7.69 6.92 -3.49
CA SER A 33 7.10 8.17 -2.99
C SER A 33 7.94 9.42 -3.27
N HIS A 34 9.22 9.27 -3.64
CA HIS A 34 10.09 10.42 -3.93
C HIS A 34 9.71 11.11 -5.24
N ASN A 35 9.19 10.35 -6.22
CA ASN A 35 8.68 10.92 -7.47
C ASN A 35 7.20 11.30 -7.30
N HIS A 36 6.96 12.58 -7.04
CA HIS A 36 5.62 13.09 -6.73
C HIS A 36 4.61 12.82 -7.85
N HIS A 37 5.02 12.84 -9.12
CA HIS A 37 4.11 12.62 -10.24
C HIS A 37 3.68 11.15 -10.36
N GLU A 38 4.65 10.24 -10.34
CA GLU A 38 4.39 8.79 -10.38
C GLU A 38 3.61 8.34 -9.14
N TYR A 39 3.96 8.86 -7.98
CA TYR A 39 3.29 8.53 -6.73
C TYR A 39 1.83 9.00 -6.70
N LYS A 40 1.52 10.21 -7.22
CA LYS A 40 0.12 10.65 -7.38
C LYS A 40 -0.67 9.72 -8.30
N ASN A 41 -0.09 9.32 -9.43
CA ASN A 41 -0.78 8.38 -10.32
C ASN A 41 -1.03 7.03 -9.64
N LEU A 42 -0.03 6.51 -8.92
CA LEU A 42 -0.18 5.28 -8.13
C LEU A 42 -1.28 5.39 -7.08
N LEU A 43 -1.33 6.49 -6.30
CA LEU A 43 -2.38 6.71 -5.31
C LEU A 43 -3.76 6.72 -5.94
N LYS A 44 -3.92 7.40 -7.09
CA LYS A 44 -5.18 7.40 -7.85
C LYS A 44 -5.59 5.98 -8.23
N GLU A 45 -4.68 5.21 -8.82
CA GLU A 45 -4.94 3.83 -9.25
C GLU A 45 -5.32 2.91 -8.08
N LEU A 46 -4.64 3.05 -6.94
CA LEU A 46 -4.96 2.29 -5.73
C LEU A 46 -6.34 2.65 -5.15
N ILE A 47 -6.71 3.93 -5.17
CA ILE A 47 -8.05 4.37 -4.75
C ILE A 47 -9.11 3.77 -5.69
N VAL A 48 -8.93 3.88 -7.01
CA VAL A 48 -9.85 3.30 -8.00
C VAL A 48 -9.99 1.79 -7.81
N GLN A 49 -8.87 1.08 -7.60
CA GLN A 49 -8.87 -0.36 -7.32
C GLN A 49 -9.68 -0.70 -6.07
N GLY A 50 -9.53 0.07 -4.98
CA GLY A 50 -10.31 -0.09 -3.76
C GLY A 50 -11.81 0.12 -3.99
N LEU A 51 -12.18 1.18 -4.69
CA LEU A 51 -13.57 1.49 -5.03
C LEU A 51 -14.21 0.37 -5.86
N LEU A 52 -13.51 -0.14 -6.88
CA LEU A 52 -13.98 -1.26 -7.72
C LEU A 52 -14.21 -2.55 -6.93
N ARG A 53 -13.47 -2.74 -5.84
CA ARG A 53 -13.59 -3.90 -4.97
C ARG A 53 -14.72 -3.75 -3.94
N LEU A 54 -14.93 -2.54 -3.41
CA LEU A 54 -15.98 -2.25 -2.43
C LEU A 54 -17.36 -2.12 -3.07
N LYS A 55 -17.46 -1.39 -4.19
CA LYS A 55 -18.73 -1.10 -4.90
C LYS A 55 -19.81 -0.45 -4.02
N GLU A 56 -19.39 0.39 -3.09
CA GLU A 56 -20.29 1.12 -2.20
C GLU A 56 -20.53 2.55 -2.70
N PRO A 57 -21.71 3.15 -2.44
CA PRO A 57 -22.02 4.51 -2.86
C PRO A 57 -21.25 5.57 -2.06
N ALA A 58 -20.79 5.23 -0.85
CA ALA A 58 -20.01 6.10 0.01
C ALA A 58 -18.89 5.33 0.71
N VAL A 59 -17.69 5.91 0.79
CA VAL A 59 -16.53 5.31 1.45
C VAL A 59 -15.77 6.33 2.31
N LEU A 60 -15.28 5.86 3.45
CA LEU A 60 -14.32 6.59 4.29
C LEU A 60 -12.90 6.20 3.89
N LEU A 61 -12.13 7.14 3.37
CA LEU A 61 -10.74 6.94 2.97
C LEU A 61 -9.81 7.41 4.09
N ARG A 62 -8.94 6.51 4.55
CA ARG A 62 -7.84 6.83 5.49
C ARG A 62 -6.52 6.80 4.75
N SER A 63 -5.69 7.79 5.01
CA SER A 63 -4.35 7.88 4.44
C SER A 63 -3.33 8.23 5.53
N ARG A 64 -2.04 8.21 5.19
CA ARG A 64 -1.01 8.77 6.06
C ARG A 64 -1.12 10.28 6.04
N LYS A 65 -0.79 10.92 7.17
CA LYS A 65 -0.86 12.38 7.30
C LYS A 65 -0.01 13.13 6.26
N GLU A 66 1.13 12.56 5.88
CA GLU A 66 2.05 13.10 4.86
C GLU A 66 1.49 13.02 3.42
N ASP A 67 0.59 12.06 3.17
CA ASP A 67 0.01 11.81 1.84
C ASP A 67 -1.28 12.60 1.61
N HIS A 68 -1.83 13.26 2.63
CA HIS A 68 -3.16 13.87 2.61
C HIS A 68 -3.36 14.81 1.42
N HIS A 69 -2.40 15.71 1.18
CA HIS A 69 -2.44 16.65 0.07
C HIS A 69 -2.39 15.94 -1.30
N HIS A 70 -1.63 14.85 -1.41
CA HIS A 70 -1.55 14.06 -2.63
C HIS A 70 -2.88 13.35 -2.89
N VAL A 71 -3.47 12.74 -1.85
CA VAL A 71 -4.76 12.07 -1.90
C VAL A 71 -5.87 13.05 -2.31
N GLU A 72 -5.99 14.19 -1.64
CA GLU A 72 -6.96 15.24 -1.99
C GLU A 72 -6.86 15.64 -3.46
N SER A 73 -5.64 15.80 -3.97
CA SER A 73 -5.41 16.22 -5.36
C SER A 73 -5.87 15.18 -6.40
N VAL A 74 -5.98 13.91 -6.04
CA VAL A 74 -6.36 12.83 -6.98
C VAL A 74 -7.79 12.31 -6.79
N LEU A 75 -8.48 12.70 -5.71
CA LEU A 75 -9.83 12.20 -5.37
C LEU A 75 -10.85 12.41 -6.50
N HIS A 76 -10.88 13.62 -7.10
CA HIS A 76 -11.84 13.92 -8.16
C HIS A 76 -11.61 13.04 -9.39
N SER A 77 -10.35 12.90 -9.82
CA SER A 77 -9.99 12.02 -10.94
C SER A 77 -10.30 10.55 -10.63
N ALA A 78 -10.08 10.09 -9.40
CA ALA A 78 -10.35 8.71 -9.01
C ALA A 78 -11.85 8.40 -9.01
N LYS A 79 -12.70 9.31 -8.52
CA LYS A 79 -14.17 9.16 -8.57
C LYS A 79 -14.66 9.00 -10.00
N HIS A 80 -14.20 9.88 -10.88
CA HIS A 80 -14.60 9.88 -12.28
C HIS A 80 -14.15 8.59 -12.99
N GLU A 81 -12.91 8.15 -12.75
CA GLU A 81 -12.37 6.93 -13.36
C GLU A 81 -13.12 5.67 -12.86
N TYR A 82 -13.46 5.60 -11.56
CA TYR A 82 -14.29 4.52 -11.03
C TYR A 82 -15.68 4.52 -11.65
N ALA A 83 -16.36 5.67 -11.70
CA ALA A 83 -17.70 5.81 -12.27
C ALA A 83 -17.74 5.37 -13.73
N SER A 84 -16.74 5.79 -14.52
CA SER A 84 -16.59 5.37 -15.92
C SER A 84 -16.31 3.87 -16.07
N LYS A 85 -15.48 3.27 -15.21
CA LYS A 85 -15.15 1.83 -15.28
C LYS A 85 -16.29 0.92 -14.83
N ALA A 86 -17.06 1.35 -13.84
CA ALA A 86 -18.14 0.58 -13.24
C ALA A 86 -19.52 0.88 -13.84
N ASP A 87 -19.62 1.90 -14.71
CA ASP A 87 -20.88 2.40 -15.29
C ASP A 87 -21.91 2.79 -14.23
N VAL A 88 -21.46 3.58 -13.25
CA VAL A 88 -22.26 4.03 -12.08
C VAL A 88 -22.03 5.51 -11.79
N HIS A 89 -22.82 6.07 -10.88
CA HIS A 89 -22.59 7.43 -10.38
C HIS A 89 -21.29 7.53 -9.56
N GLU A 90 -20.72 8.73 -9.49
CA GLU A 90 -19.54 8.99 -8.67
C GLU A 90 -19.83 8.75 -7.19
N PRO A 91 -18.99 7.99 -6.47
CA PRO A 91 -19.20 7.70 -5.07
C PRO A 91 -18.83 8.90 -4.20
N GLU A 92 -19.46 9.01 -3.04
CA GLU A 92 -19.03 9.90 -1.98
C GLU A 92 -17.74 9.33 -1.35
N ILE A 93 -16.66 10.11 -1.36
CA ILE A 93 -15.40 9.74 -0.71
C ILE A 93 -15.13 10.78 0.35
N LEU A 94 -15.18 10.35 1.61
CA LEU A 94 -14.88 11.16 2.78
C LEU A 94 -13.45 10.86 3.21
N LEU A 95 -12.56 11.86 3.12
CA LEU A 95 -11.20 11.72 3.61
C LEU A 95 -11.20 11.91 5.13
N ASP A 96 -10.65 10.94 5.87
CA ASP A 96 -10.56 10.99 7.34
C ASP A 96 -9.48 12.00 7.78
N HIS A 97 -9.87 12.97 8.59
CA HIS A 97 -8.97 14.01 9.14
C HIS A 97 -8.66 13.78 10.62
N ASN A 98 -9.25 12.75 11.23
CA ASN A 98 -9.15 12.46 12.66
C ASN A 98 -8.26 11.23 12.91
N VAL A 99 -8.38 10.20 12.06
CA VAL A 99 -7.64 8.94 12.20
C VAL A 99 -6.75 8.73 10.98
N TYR A 100 -5.43 8.80 11.22
CA TYR A 100 -4.41 8.62 10.19
C TYR A 100 -3.81 7.21 10.24
N LEU A 101 -3.32 6.74 9.10
CA LEU A 101 -2.46 5.56 9.06
C LEU A 101 -1.11 5.85 9.74
N PRO A 102 -0.41 4.83 10.26
CA PRO A 102 0.95 4.98 10.77
C PRO A 102 1.87 5.64 9.72
N PRO A 103 2.84 6.46 10.14
CA PRO A 103 3.78 7.11 9.22
C PRO A 103 4.60 6.09 8.43
N ALA A 104 5.24 6.52 7.33
CA ALA A 104 6.14 5.65 6.60
C ALA A 104 7.22 5.05 7.53
N PRO A 105 7.51 3.74 7.41
CA PRO A 105 8.58 3.13 8.19
C PRO A 105 9.90 3.79 7.83
N SER A 106 10.65 4.20 8.84
CA SER A 106 12.00 4.74 8.68
C SER A 106 12.99 3.60 8.39
N HIS A 107 14.16 3.92 7.84
CA HIS A 107 15.25 2.95 7.64
C HIS A 107 15.70 2.24 8.95
N HIS A 108 15.32 2.79 10.11
CA HIS A 108 15.62 2.25 11.44
C HIS A 108 14.48 1.43 12.06
N ASP A 109 13.28 1.49 11.49
CA ASP A 109 12.18 0.65 11.95
C ASP A 109 12.42 -0.76 11.44
N ALA A 110 12.93 -1.62 12.32
CA ALA A 110 12.96 -3.05 12.08
C ALA A 110 11.54 -3.44 11.61
N HIS A 111 11.42 -3.91 10.38
CA HIS A 111 10.17 -4.45 9.88
C HIS A 111 9.75 -5.52 10.88
N GLY A 112 8.71 -5.21 11.65
CA GLY A 112 8.30 -6.05 12.76
C GLY A 112 8.15 -7.48 12.27
N GLN A 113 8.80 -8.40 12.98
CA GLN A 113 8.43 -9.81 12.97
C GLN A 113 6.99 -9.90 13.49
N PHE A 114 6.04 -9.68 12.59
CA PHE A 114 4.64 -10.02 12.83
C PHE A 114 4.43 -11.40 12.21
N TRP A 115 4.86 -12.42 12.94
CA TRP A 115 4.40 -13.81 12.84
C TRP A 115 4.36 -14.40 14.24
#